data_AF-A0A936Q3D4-F1
#
_entry.id   AF-A0A936Q3D4-F1
#
_cell.length_a   1.000
_cell.length_b   1.000
_cell.length_c   1.000
_cell.angle_alpha   90.00
_cell.angle_beta   90.00
_cell.angle_gamma   90.00
#
_symmetry.space_group_name_H-M   'P 1'
#
loop_
_entity.id
_entity.type
_entity.pdbx_description
1 polymer ?
#
loop_
_entity_poly.entity_id
_entity_poly.type
_entity_poly.pdbx_seq_one_letter_code
_entity_poly.pdbx_strand_id
1 'polypeptide(L)'
;MSRRNLLPAASWPPGRFRRRARLPQEAKEPPKGIALSGSVKKPQAVDAARSPPFRGSRAGESWPGGAYRATVEAEGVALKDLLEKAEVAKATNDNFDRPLDLAVVVTGRDGKKALFSWGELFLAGDTGAAVLADRIRLFMPHHHEPVEDARLRPRLLAR
;
A
#
# COMPACT_ATOMS: atom_id res chain seq x y z
N MET A 1 -59.29 -22.66 -3.98
CA MET A 1 -58.31 -22.28 -5.03
C MET A 1 -57.36 -21.25 -4.45
N SER A 2 -56.07 -21.56 -4.50
CA SER A 2 -54.97 -20.83 -3.87
C SER A 2 -54.53 -19.64 -4.73
N ARG A 3 -54.30 -18.48 -4.10
CA ARG A 3 -53.39 -17.45 -4.62
C ARG A 3 -52.44 -17.06 -3.51
N ARG A 4 -51.20 -17.55 -3.62
CA ARG A 4 -50.02 -17.05 -2.92
C ARG A 4 -49.80 -15.59 -3.36
N ASN A 5 -49.64 -14.68 -2.41
CA ASN A 5 -48.95 -13.41 -2.66
C ASN A 5 -48.04 -13.05 -1.48
N LEU A 6 -46.76 -13.16 -1.81
CA LEU A 6 -45.52 -12.64 -1.23
C LEU A 6 -45.66 -11.56 -0.13
N LEU A 7 -44.94 -11.79 0.96
CA LEU A 7 -44.62 -10.82 2.01
C LEU A 7 -43.86 -9.61 1.40
N PRO A 8 -44.08 -8.38 1.89
CA PRO A 8 -43.34 -7.21 1.44
C PRO A 8 -41.91 -7.21 1.98
N ALA A 9 -40.99 -6.68 1.17
CA ALA A 9 -39.59 -6.47 1.49
C ALA A 9 -39.43 -5.65 2.79
N ALA A 10 -38.62 -6.16 3.72
CA ALA A 10 -38.27 -5.46 4.94
C ALA A 10 -37.50 -4.18 4.61
N SER A 11 -38.16 -3.03 4.80
CA SER A 11 -37.56 -1.70 4.80
C SER A 11 -36.56 -1.58 5.95
N TRP A 12 -35.29 -1.32 5.64
CA TRP A 12 -34.30 -0.96 6.66
C TRP A 12 -34.60 0.43 7.24
N PRO A 13 -34.53 0.63 8.57
CA PRO A 13 -34.65 1.96 9.14
C PRO A 13 -33.40 2.80 8.83
N PRO A 14 -33.52 4.14 8.73
CA PRO A 14 -32.37 5.03 8.51
C PRO A 14 -31.52 5.08 9.79
N GLY A 15 -30.56 4.16 9.88
CA GLY A 15 -29.57 4.10 10.94
C GLY A 15 -28.55 5.24 10.78
N ARG A 16 -28.46 6.09 11.82
CA ARG A 16 -27.42 7.10 12.01
C ARG A 16 -26.04 6.55 11.62
N PHE A 17 -25.49 7.05 10.50
CA PHE A 17 -24.08 6.92 10.19
C PHE A 17 -23.29 7.52 11.34
N ARG A 18 -22.67 6.65 12.15
CA ARG A 18 -21.80 7.06 13.24
C ARG A 18 -20.68 7.94 12.68
N ARG A 19 -20.37 8.98 13.44
CA ARG A 19 -19.37 10.04 13.18
C ARG A 19 -18.19 9.52 12.36
N ARG A 20 -17.83 10.26 11.30
CA ARG A 20 -16.52 10.16 10.65
C ARG A 20 -15.47 10.04 11.74
N ALA A 21 -14.75 8.92 11.79
CA ALA A 21 -13.53 8.84 12.57
C ALA A 21 -12.67 10.03 12.13
N ARG A 22 -12.37 10.92 13.08
CA ARG A 22 -11.46 12.04 12.87
C ARG A 22 -10.14 11.42 12.40
N LEU A 23 -9.80 11.60 11.13
CA LEU A 23 -8.47 11.30 10.61
C LEU A 23 -7.46 11.99 11.55
N PRO A 24 -6.42 11.29 12.04
CA PRO A 24 -5.40 11.90 12.86
C PRO A 24 -4.90 13.18 12.20
N GLN A 25 -4.82 14.25 13.01
CA GLN A 25 -4.41 15.57 12.57
C GLN A 25 -3.07 15.50 11.83
N GLU A 26 -3.04 16.18 10.69
CA GLU A 26 -1.91 16.35 9.79
C GLU A 26 -0.71 16.88 10.56
N ALA A 27 0.37 16.09 10.60
CA ALA A 27 1.62 16.47 11.25
C ALA A 27 2.21 17.67 10.52
N LYS A 28 2.32 18.78 11.26
CA LYS A 28 2.93 20.04 10.83
C LYS A 28 4.44 19.80 10.76
N GLU A 29 4.97 19.82 9.54
CA GLU A 29 6.36 19.55 9.11
C GLU A 29 6.64 18.08 8.74
N PRO A 30 7.09 17.78 7.50
CA PRO A 30 7.31 16.40 7.07
C PRO A 30 8.45 15.81 7.93
N PRO A 31 8.21 14.71 8.65
CA PRO A 31 9.26 14.09 9.44
C PRO A 31 10.44 13.75 8.53
N LYS A 32 11.66 13.91 9.03
CA LYS A 32 12.89 13.37 8.43
C LYS A 32 12.85 11.83 8.52
N GLY A 33 11.93 11.19 7.81
CA GLY A 33 11.62 9.76 7.91
C GLY A 33 10.22 9.42 7.42
N ILE A 34 9.87 8.14 7.51
CA ILE A 34 8.55 7.60 7.18
C ILE A 34 7.76 7.51 8.48
N ALA A 35 6.61 8.17 8.55
CA ALA A 35 5.75 8.10 9.72
C ALA A 35 4.97 6.77 9.74
N LEU A 36 5.14 6.00 10.80
CA LEU A 36 4.32 4.84 11.14
C LEU A 36 3.29 5.25 12.20
N SER A 37 2.01 5.07 11.90
CA SER A 37 0.90 5.50 12.75
C SER A 37 -0.33 4.61 12.55
N GLY A 38 -1.40 4.87 13.31
CA GLY A 38 -2.62 4.06 13.28
C GLY A 38 -2.57 2.94 14.31
N SER A 39 -2.83 1.70 13.86
CA SER A 39 -2.86 0.49 14.70
C SER A 39 -1.44 -0.01 15.05
N VAL A 40 -0.67 0.83 15.74
CA VAL A 40 0.69 0.57 16.19
C VAL A 40 0.80 0.86 17.68
N LYS A 41 1.64 0.12 18.42
CA LYS A 41 1.82 0.37 19.87
C LYS A 41 2.31 1.78 20.15
N LYS A 42 3.28 2.25 19.34
CA LYS A 42 3.88 3.58 19.49
C LYS A 42 4.08 4.20 18.10
N PRO A 43 3.31 5.26 17.76
CA PRO A 43 3.57 6.03 16.55
C PRO A 43 5.00 6.55 16.54
N GLN A 44 5.70 6.36 15.43
CA GLN A 44 7.12 6.68 15.32
C GLN A 44 7.50 7.04 13.88
N ALA A 45 8.56 7.83 13.72
CA ALA A 45 9.20 8.02 12.43
C ALA A 45 10.33 7.00 12.28
N VAL A 46 10.37 6.30 11.15
CA VAL A 46 11.45 5.37 10.82
C VAL A 46 12.29 5.89 9.66
N ASP A 47 13.59 5.70 9.77
CA ASP A 47 14.53 5.99 8.69
C ASP A 47 14.66 4.77 7.80
N ALA A 48 14.25 4.89 6.53
CA ALA A 48 14.39 3.82 5.54
C ALA A 48 15.85 3.43 5.31
N ALA A 49 16.80 4.37 5.44
CA ALA A 49 18.23 4.08 5.25
C ALA A 49 18.78 3.09 6.30
N ARG A 50 18.06 2.85 7.40
CA ARG A 50 18.41 1.90 8.46
C ARG A 50 17.74 0.52 8.29
N SER A 51 17.06 0.28 7.18
CA SER A 51 16.49 -1.03 6.86
C SER A 51 17.38 -1.78 5.88
N PRO A 52 17.31 -3.13 5.84
CA PRO A 52 18.02 -3.90 4.85
C PRO A 52 17.67 -3.41 3.43
N PRO A 53 18.66 -3.22 2.55
CA PRO A 53 18.39 -2.83 1.19
C PRO A 53 17.68 -3.98 0.47
N PHE A 54 16.57 -3.65 -0.19
CA PHE A 54 15.89 -4.55 -1.11
C PHE A 54 16.30 -4.22 -2.54
N ARG A 55 16.64 -5.24 -3.32
CA ARG A 55 16.81 -5.16 -4.77
C ARG A 55 16.03 -6.30 -5.41
N GLY A 56 15.16 -5.97 -6.37
CA GLY A 56 14.42 -6.98 -7.11
C GLY A 56 13.88 -6.46 -8.43
N SER A 57 13.77 -7.36 -9.41
CA SER A 57 13.17 -7.09 -10.71
C SER A 57 11.66 -7.25 -10.63
N ARG A 58 10.92 -6.34 -11.26
CA ARG A 58 9.46 -6.36 -11.36
C ARG A 58 9.01 -6.14 -12.79
N ALA A 59 8.08 -6.96 -13.27
CA ALA A 59 7.31 -6.60 -14.44
C ALA A 59 6.39 -5.43 -14.06
N GLY A 60 6.58 -4.29 -14.72
CA GLY A 60 5.65 -3.18 -14.72
C GLY A 60 4.43 -3.52 -15.56
N GLU A 61 3.42 -4.06 -14.89
CA GLU A 61 2.08 -4.22 -15.44
C GLU A 61 1.19 -3.15 -14.82
N SER A 62 0.73 -2.17 -15.60
CA SER A 62 -0.35 -1.28 -15.11
C SER A 62 -1.06 -0.50 -16.22
N TRP A 63 -2.24 -0.96 -16.64
CA TRP A 63 -3.47 -0.17 -16.93
C TRP A 63 -4.65 -1.11 -17.24
N PRO A 64 -5.93 -0.64 -17.28
CA PRO A 64 -7.03 -1.44 -17.82
C PRO A 64 -6.66 -1.94 -19.22
N GLY A 65 -6.55 -3.24 -19.40
CA GLY A 65 -6.12 -3.89 -20.65
C GLY A 65 -4.94 -4.85 -20.50
N GLY A 66 -4.22 -4.86 -19.37
CA GLY A 66 -3.28 -5.94 -19.02
C GLY A 66 -2.02 -6.06 -19.90
N ALA A 67 -1.72 -5.06 -20.73
CA ALA A 67 -0.53 -5.09 -21.56
C ALA A 67 0.75 -4.85 -20.73
N TYR A 68 1.72 -5.74 -20.88
CA TYR A 68 3.07 -5.57 -20.37
C TYR A 68 3.67 -4.29 -20.95
N ARG A 69 4.24 -3.43 -20.09
CA ARG A 69 4.91 -2.20 -20.54
C ARG A 69 6.40 -2.20 -20.31
N ALA A 70 6.86 -2.68 -19.16
CA ALA A 70 8.27 -2.62 -18.81
C ALA A 70 8.65 -3.73 -17.84
N THR A 71 9.94 -4.02 -17.73
CA THR A 71 10.50 -4.59 -16.51
C THR A 71 11.34 -3.50 -15.86
N VAL A 72 11.29 -3.42 -14.54
CA VAL A 72 12.10 -2.48 -13.77
C VAL A 72 12.86 -3.23 -12.70
N GLU A 73 14.11 -2.86 -12.47
CA GLU A 73 14.78 -3.16 -11.22
C GLU A 73 14.49 -2.05 -10.23
N ALA A 74 13.92 -2.42 -9.09
CA ALA A 74 13.69 -1.51 -7.98
C ALA A 74 14.75 -1.73 -6.90
N GLU A 75 15.35 -0.64 -6.44
CA GLU A 75 16.14 -0.59 -5.21
C GLU A 75 15.38 0.25 -4.17
N GLY A 76 15.46 -0.16 -2.91
CA GLY A 76 14.86 0.59 -1.81
C GLY A 76 14.68 -0.29 -0.59
N VAL A 77 13.51 -0.18 0.06
CA VAL A 77 13.20 -0.93 1.29
C VAL A 77 11.86 -1.64 1.13
N ALA A 78 11.80 -2.91 1.54
CA ALA A 78 10.55 -3.64 1.57
C ALA A 78 9.61 -3.08 2.64
N LEU A 79 8.34 -2.88 2.29
CA LEU A 79 7.36 -2.30 3.21
C LEU A 79 7.15 -3.20 4.44
N LYS A 80 7.24 -4.53 4.26
CA LYS A 80 7.15 -5.50 5.36
C LYS A 80 8.20 -5.24 6.44
N ASP A 81 9.45 -4.97 6.06
CA ASP A 81 10.56 -4.74 7.00
C ASP A 81 10.35 -3.48 7.85
N LEU A 82 9.68 -2.47 7.27
CA LEU A 82 9.30 -1.26 8.00
C LEU A 82 8.14 -1.54 8.97
N LEU A 83 7.18 -2.36 8.56
CA LEU A 83 6.00 -2.70 9.36
C LEU A 83 6.34 -3.65 10.53
N GLU A 84 7.34 -4.51 10.38
CA GLU A 84 7.85 -5.33 11.48
C GLU A 84 8.39 -4.47 12.63
N LYS A 85 9.02 -3.33 12.32
CA LYS A 85 9.48 -2.34 13.32
C LYS A 85 8.33 -1.56 13.96
N ALA A 86 7.13 -1.57 13.36
CA ALA A 86 6.00 -0.75 13.80
C ALA A 86 5.36 -1.24 15.10
N GLU A 87 5.64 -2.48 15.53
CA GLU A 87 4.96 -3.15 16.65
C GLU A 87 3.43 -2.97 16.55
N VAL A 88 2.82 -3.62 15.56
CA VAL A 88 1.38 -3.49 15.30
C VAL A 88 0.54 -3.86 16.52
N ALA A 89 -0.45 -3.02 16.81
CA ALA A 89 -1.41 -3.21 17.89
C ALA A 89 -2.81 -2.84 17.42
N LYS A 90 -3.68 -3.84 17.37
CA LYS A 90 -5.08 -3.65 16.99
C LYS A 90 -5.77 -2.76 18.03
N ALA A 91 -6.52 -1.77 17.56
CA ALA A 91 -7.29 -0.89 18.44
C ALA A 91 -8.52 -1.60 19.05
N THR A 92 -9.02 -2.64 18.39
CA THR A 92 -10.21 -3.39 18.79
C THR A 92 -9.80 -4.79 19.24
N ASN A 93 -10.31 -5.21 20.40
CA ASN A 93 -10.24 -6.60 20.84
C ASN A 93 -11.47 -7.34 20.31
N ASP A 94 -11.33 -7.94 19.14
CA ASP A 94 -12.35 -8.72 18.43
C ASP A 94 -12.08 -10.24 18.52
N ASN A 95 -11.20 -10.66 19.43
CA ASN A 95 -10.78 -12.05 19.61
C ASN A 95 -10.09 -12.64 18.35
N PHE A 96 -9.57 -11.79 17.45
CA PHE A 96 -8.77 -12.17 16.30
C PHE A 96 -7.37 -11.53 16.38
N ASP A 97 -6.43 -12.18 17.05
CA ASP A 97 -5.12 -11.58 17.34
C ASP A 97 -4.18 -11.50 16.14
N ARG A 98 -4.54 -12.10 14.99
CA ARG A 98 -3.69 -12.05 13.79
C ARG A 98 -3.89 -10.72 13.07
N PRO A 99 -2.82 -10.12 12.51
CA PRO A 99 -2.90 -8.85 11.79
C PRO A 99 -3.53 -8.98 10.39
N LEU A 100 -4.02 -10.16 10.00
CA LEU A 100 -4.55 -10.44 8.66
C LEU A 100 -5.79 -9.60 8.29
N ASP A 101 -6.50 -9.07 9.29
CA ASP A 101 -7.66 -8.20 9.13
C ASP A 101 -7.29 -6.71 9.05
N LEU A 102 -6.00 -6.38 9.10
CA LEU A 102 -5.51 -5.02 8.96
C LEU A 102 -5.26 -4.68 7.49
N ALA A 103 -5.40 -3.39 7.21
CA ALA A 103 -4.96 -2.79 5.96
C ALA A 103 -3.92 -1.70 6.23
N VAL A 104 -2.97 -1.58 5.32
CA VAL A 104 -1.91 -0.58 5.36
C VAL A 104 -2.22 0.51 4.34
N VAL A 105 -2.35 1.75 4.83
CA VAL A 105 -2.53 2.92 3.98
C VAL A 105 -1.19 3.61 3.82
N VAL A 106 -0.64 3.60 2.62
CA VAL A 106 0.55 4.39 2.27
C VAL A 106 0.09 5.72 1.73
N THR A 107 0.51 6.82 2.35
CA THR A 107 0.20 8.18 1.91
C THR A 107 1.47 8.86 1.39
N GLY A 108 1.46 9.24 0.11
CA GLY A 108 2.53 10.00 -0.52
C GLY A 108 2.58 11.45 -0.02
N ARG A 109 3.71 12.12 -0.26
CA ARG A 109 3.87 13.56 0.04
C ARG A 109 2.91 14.44 -0.77
N ASP A 110 2.41 13.93 -1.90
CA ASP A 110 1.41 14.57 -2.74
C ASP A 110 -0.04 14.27 -2.28
N GLY A 111 -0.21 13.61 -1.14
CA GLY A 111 -1.50 13.24 -0.57
C GLY A 111 -2.18 12.04 -1.24
N LYS A 112 -1.59 11.47 -2.30
CA LYS A 112 -2.13 10.24 -2.92
C LYS A 112 -2.00 9.06 -1.97
N LYS A 113 -2.94 8.14 -2.06
CA LYS A 113 -3.03 6.98 -1.17
C LYS A 113 -3.06 5.68 -1.95
N ALA A 114 -2.34 4.70 -1.44
CA ALA A 114 -2.45 3.30 -1.83
C ALA A 114 -2.86 2.47 -0.60
N LEU A 115 -3.72 1.47 -0.81
CA LEU A 115 -4.22 0.58 0.23
C LEU A 115 -3.76 -0.83 -0.08
N PHE A 116 -3.12 -1.47 0.89
CA PHE A 116 -2.65 -2.84 0.80
C PHE A 116 -3.27 -3.68 1.92
N SER A 117 -3.61 -4.93 1.64
CA SER A 117 -3.98 -5.88 2.69
C SER A 117 -2.74 -6.39 3.41
N TRP A 118 -2.86 -6.78 4.69
CA TRP A 118 -1.75 -7.41 5.39
C TRP A 118 -1.27 -8.69 4.70
N GLY A 119 -2.22 -9.48 4.16
CA GLY A 119 -1.91 -10.70 3.42
C GLY A 119 -1.05 -10.46 2.18
N GLU A 120 -1.35 -9.43 1.39
CA GLU A 120 -0.56 -9.05 0.21
C GLU A 120 0.89 -8.71 0.57
N LEU A 121 1.11 -8.02 1.69
CA LEU A 121 2.44 -7.59 2.10
C LEU A 121 3.29 -8.72 2.71
N PHE A 122 2.69 -9.68 3.40
CA PHE A 122 3.40 -10.68 4.18
C PHE A 122 3.33 -12.11 3.61
N LEU A 123 2.35 -12.43 2.76
CA LEU A 123 2.18 -13.79 2.21
C LEU A 123 2.78 -13.97 0.81
N ALA A 124 3.08 -12.88 0.10
CA ALA A 124 3.57 -12.93 -1.29
C ALA A 124 5.06 -13.29 -1.45
N GLY A 125 5.78 -13.55 -0.36
CA GLY A 125 7.24 -13.77 -0.37
C GLY A 125 8.03 -12.54 -0.87
N ASP A 126 9.33 -12.71 -1.13
CA ASP A 126 10.19 -11.61 -1.58
C ASP A 126 9.91 -11.18 -3.03
N THR A 127 9.48 -12.13 -3.87
CA THR A 127 9.16 -11.88 -5.30
C THR A 127 7.96 -10.94 -5.46
N GLY A 128 7.00 -10.97 -4.51
CA GLY A 128 5.80 -10.13 -4.52
C GLY A 128 5.80 -8.98 -3.50
N ALA A 129 6.92 -8.74 -2.81
CA ALA A 129 6.97 -7.74 -1.74
C ALA A 129 6.56 -6.35 -2.26
N ALA A 130 5.82 -5.55 -1.49
CA ALA A 130 5.70 -4.11 -1.81
C ALA A 130 6.97 -3.38 -1.38
N VAL A 131 7.49 -2.46 -2.21
CA VAL A 131 8.75 -1.75 -1.95
C VAL A 131 8.55 -0.25 -2.02
N LEU A 132 9.08 0.45 -1.02
CA LEU A 132 9.33 1.88 -1.11
C LEU A 132 10.65 2.08 -1.85
N ALA A 133 10.56 2.31 -3.16
CA ALA A 133 11.72 2.43 -4.02
C ALA A 133 12.35 3.82 -3.95
N ASP A 134 13.67 3.88 -3.81
CA ASP A 134 14.46 5.11 -3.95
C ASP A 134 15.11 5.23 -5.33
N ARG A 135 15.32 4.09 -6.01
CA ARG A 135 15.79 4.02 -7.38
C ARG A 135 15.00 2.99 -8.17
N ILE A 136 14.73 3.34 -9.40
CA ILE A 136 14.10 2.48 -10.39
C ILE A 136 14.98 2.53 -11.63
N ARG A 137 15.39 1.35 -12.13
CA ARG A 137 16.09 1.21 -13.40
C ARG A 137 15.20 0.45 -14.36
N LEU A 138 14.97 1.02 -15.53
CA LEU A 138 14.29 0.30 -16.61
C LEU A 138 15.19 -0.82 -17.12
N PHE A 139 14.64 -2.03 -17.14
CA PHE A 139 15.18 -3.17 -17.86
C PHE A 139 14.24 -3.46 -19.03
N MET A 140 14.71 -3.14 -20.22
CA MET A 140 13.94 -3.23 -21.46
C MET A 140 14.28 -4.56 -22.17
N PRO A 141 13.35 -5.54 -22.30
CA PRO A 141 13.58 -6.71 -23.16
C PRO A 141 13.74 -6.29 -24.63
N HIS A 142 14.46 -7.09 -25.43
CA HIS A 142 14.84 -6.70 -26.80
C HIS A 142 13.67 -6.54 -27.83
N HIS A 143 12.41 -6.77 -27.45
CA HIS A 143 11.24 -6.71 -28.35
C HIS A 143 9.98 -6.14 -27.71
N HIS A 144 10.00 -4.88 -27.26
CA HIS A 144 8.79 -4.17 -26.85
C HIS A 144 8.84 -2.72 -27.30
N GLU A 145 7.66 -2.11 -27.42
CA GLU A 145 7.55 -0.69 -27.73
C GLU A 145 8.19 0.16 -26.62
N PRO A 146 8.86 1.27 -26.97
CA PRO A 146 9.43 2.18 -25.99
C PRO A 146 8.38 2.69 -25.00
N VAL A 147 8.72 2.69 -23.72
CA VAL A 147 7.83 3.20 -22.66
C VAL A 147 7.90 4.72 -22.61
N GLU A 148 6.84 5.41 -23.01
CA GLU A 148 6.80 6.88 -23.06
C GLU A 148 6.52 7.57 -21.71
N ASP A 149 6.40 6.82 -20.60
CA ASP A 149 6.10 7.40 -19.29
C ASP A 149 7.28 8.20 -18.72
N ALA A 150 7.06 9.51 -18.54
CA ALA A 150 8.03 10.44 -17.97
C ALA A 150 8.53 10.06 -16.56
N ARG A 151 7.76 9.28 -15.79
CA ARG A 151 8.14 8.80 -14.45
C ARG A 151 9.17 7.67 -14.51
N LEU A 152 9.19 6.93 -15.62
CA LEU A 152 10.08 5.80 -15.84
C LEU A 152 11.37 6.23 -16.56
N ARG A 153 11.42 7.44 -17.12
CA ARG A 153 12.63 7.98 -17.74
C ARG A 153 13.75 8.08 -16.69
N PRO A 154 14.96 7.56 -16.97
CA PRO A 154 16.09 7.78 -16.09
C PRO A 154 16.33 9.28 -15.97
N ARG A 155 16.25 9.81 -14.75
CA ARG A 155 16.77 11.16 -14.48
C ARG A 155 18.28 11.08 -14.68
N LEU A 156 18.77 11.56 -15.82
CA LEU A 156 20.19 11.87 -15.98
C LEU A 156 20.53 12.90 -14.89
N LEU A 157 21.09 12.43 -13.78
CA LEU A 157 21.83 13.27 -12.87
C LEU A 157 23.05 13.73 -13.66
N ALA A 158 23.01 14.99 -14.12
CA ALA A 158 24.19 15.67 -14.60
C ALA A 158 25.28 15.52 -13.52
N ARG A 159 26.41 14.92 -13.92
CA ARG A 159 27.62 14.84 -13.12
C ARG A 159 28.31 16.19 -13.09
#